data_AF-A0A5Z4QGE0-F1
#
_entry.id   AF-A0A5Z4QGE0-F1
#
_cell.length_a   1.000
_cell.length_b   1.000
_cell.length_c   1.000
_cell.angle_alpha   90.00
_cell.angle_beta   90.00
_cell.angle_gamma   90.00
#
_symmetry.space_group_name_H-M   'P 1'
#
loop_
_entity.id
_entity.type
_entity.pdbx_description
1 polymer ?
#
loop_
_entity_poly.entity_id
_entity_poly.type
_entity_poly.pdbx_seq_one_letter_code
_entity_poly.pdbx_strand_id
1 'polypeptide(L)' 'MSYKEKIPPDFLYHGTTIRFLEILKEQGLVAGSRQYVHLSSDETTAIAVGKRHGKPCVFK' A
#
# COMPACT_ATOMS: atom_id res chain seq x y z
N MET A 1 15.18 -6.61 -11.16
CA MET A 1 14.25 -7.72 -10.83
C MET A 1 13.09 -7.65 -11.82
N SER A 2 12.73 -8.75 -12.47
CA SER A 2 11.54 -8.82 -13.33
C SER A 2 10.43 -9.55 -12.58
N TYR A 3 9.28 -8.90 -12.39
CA TYR A 3 8.10 -9.51 -11.79
C TYR A 3 7.22 -10.06 -12.91
N LYS A 4 6.76 -11.30 -12.77
CA LYS A 4 5.77 -11.87 -13.69
C LYS A 4 4.38 -11.37 -13.31
N GLU A 5 3.61 -10.95 -14.32
CA GLU A 5 2.20 -10.62 -14.15
C GLU A 5 1.42 -11.80 -13.58
N LYS A 6 0.46 -11.51 -12.71
CA LYS A 6 -0.40 -12.50 -12.08
C LYS A 6 -1.76 -11.89 -11.82
N ILE A 7 -2.81 -12.70 -11.95
CA ILE A 7 -4.16 -12.31 -11.52
C ILE A 7 -4.14 -12.15 -9.99
N PRO A 8 -4.51 -10.98 -9.45
CA PRO A 8 -4.55 -10.77 -8.01
C PRO A 8 -5.78 -11.46 -7.40
N PRO A 9 -5.78 -11.72 -6.08
CA PRO A 9 -7.02 -12.02 -5.36
C PRO A 9 -7.95 -10.80 -5.39
N ASP A 10 -9.22 -11.01 -5.03
CA ASP A 10 -10.25 -9.96 -5.01
C ASP A 10 -9.85 -8.76 -4.14
N PHE A 11 -9.04 -9.00 -3.09
CA PHE A 11 -8.61 -7.98 -2.15
C PHE A 11 -7.14 -8.10 -1.81
N LEU A 12 -6.50 -6.94 -1.73
CA LEU A 12 -5.15 -6.72 -1.21
C LEU A 12 -5.18 -5.47 -0.32
N TYR A 13 -4.13 -5.26 0.46
CA TYR A 13 -4.10 -4.20 1.45
C TYR A 13 -2.90 -3.29 1.24
N HIS A 14 -3.09 -1.98 1.33
CA HIS A 14 -1.99 -1.02 1.31
C HIS A 14 -1.84 -0.36 2.68
N GLY A 15 -0.65 -0.53 3.27
CA GLY A 15 -0.28 0.10 4.52
C GLY A 15 0.45 1.42 4.30
N THR A 16 -0.14 2.52 4.76
CA THR A 16 0.48 3.85 4.70
C THR A 16 0.37 4.57 6.04
N THR A 17 0.69 5.86 6.07
CA THR A 17 0.51 6.71 7.24
C THR A 17 -0.58 7.74 7.00
N ILE A 18 -1.23 8.18 8.09
CA ILE A 18 -2.34 9.13 8.02
C ILE A 18 -2.02 10.45 7.30
N ARG A 19 -0.74 10.84 7.20
CA ARG A 19 -0.31 12.08 6.53
C ARG A 19 -0.53 12.04 5.02
N PHE A 20 -0.68 10.85 4.44
CA PHE A 20 -0.88 10.66 3.00
C PHE A 20 -2.34 10.42 2.63
N LEU A 21 -3.29 10.53 3.56
CA LEU A 21 -4.69 10.25 3.28
C LEU A 21 -5.27 11.16 2.21
N GLU A 22 -5.02 12.47 2.30
CA GLU A 22 -5.59 13.44 1.38
C GLU A 22 -5.04 13.25 -0.04
N ILE A 23 -3.71 13.05 -0.17
CA ILE A 23 -3.13 12.81 -1.49
C ILE A 23 -3.55 11.46 -2.10
N LEU A 24 -3.77 10.42 -1.28
CA LEU A 24 -4.27 9.12 -1.74
C LEU A 24 -5.72 9.18 -2.23
N LYS A 25 -6.56 10.01 -1.61
CA LYS A 25 -7.95 10.22 -2.06
C LYS A 25 -8.01 10.94 -3.41
N GLU A 26 -7.08 11.87 -3.65
CA GLU A 26 -7.04 12.64 -4.89
C GLU A 26 -6.38 11.87 -6.04
N GLN A 27 -5.26 11.18 -5.78
CA GLN A 27 -4.40 10.62 -6.83
C GLN A 27 -4.42 9.09 -6.89
N GLY A 28 -5.02 8.42 -5.91
CA GLY A 28 -4.90 6.98 -5.74
C GLY A 28 -3.49 6.57 -5.31
N LEU A 29 -3.20 5.27 -5.40
CA LEU A 29 -1.90 4.71 -5.01
C LEU A 29 -0.83 5.01 -6.07
N VAL A 30 0.25 5.67 -5.64
CA VAL A 30 1.42 5.98 -6.48
C VAL A 30 2.66 5.25 -5.95
N ALA A 31 3.52 4.76 -6.86
CA ALA A 31 4.72 4.00 -6.49
C ALA A 31 5.82 4.86 -5.81
N GLY A 32 5.71 6.19 -5.92
CA GLY A 32 6.71 7.12 -5.39
C GLY A 32 8.08 6.88 -6.04
N SER A 33 9.11 6.65 -5.22
CA SER A 33 10.47 6.35 -5.70
C SER A 33 10.70 4.88 -6.09
N ARG A 34 9.67 4.04 -6.01
CA ARG A 34 9.72 2.62 -6.42
C ARG A 34 9.19 2.46 -7.84
N GLN A 35 9.49 1.30 -8.44
CA GLN A 35 8.96 0.93 -9.76
C GLN A 35 7.48 0.54 -9.69
N TYR A 36 7.02 0.00 -8.56
CA TYR A 36 5.65 -0.52 -8.40
C TYR A 36 5.09 -0.15 -7.03
N VAL A 37 3.75 -0.09 -6.95
CA VAL A 37 3.04 -0.04 -5.68
C VAL A 37 3.16 -1.41 -5.00
N HIS A 38 3.44 -1.39 -3.70
CA HIS A 38 3.51 -2.60 -2.89
C HIS A 38 2.20 -2.79 -2.12
N LEU A 39 1.64 -3.98 -2.24
CA LEU A 39 0.41 -4.40 -1.58
C LEU A 39 0.69 -5.65 -0.73
N SER A 40 -0.03 -5.77 0.38
CA SER A 40 0.00 -6.89 1.31
C SER A 40 -1.18 -7.83 1.05
N SER A 41 -1.00 -9.11 1.29
CA SER A 41 -2.08 -10.11 1.23
C SER A 41 -3.05 -10.02 2.42
N ASP A 42 -2.61 -9.43 3.53
CA ASP A 42 -3.37 -9.33 4.77
C ASP A 42 -3.19 -7.96 5.44
N GLU A 43 -4.21 -7.59 6.21
CA GLU A 43 -4.28 -6.31 6.91
C GLU A 43 -3.20 -6.18 7.99
N THR A 44 -2.86 -7.25 8.71
CA THR A 44 -1.83 -7.22 9.77
C THR A 44 -0.47 -6.81 9.20
N THR A 45 -0.11 -7.35 8.05
CA THR A 45 1.10 -6.98 7.32
C THR A 45 1.04 -5.53 6.85
N ALA A 46 -0.08 -5.08 6.30
CA ALA A 46 -0.27 -3.67 5.92
C ALA A 46 -0.12 -2.70 7.11
N ILE A 47 -0.70 -3.03 8.28
CA ILE A 47 -0.53 -2.24 9.51
C ILE A 47 0.95 -2.16 9.89
N ALA A 48 1.67 -3.29 9.88
CA ALA A 48 3.09 -3.33 10.21
C ALA A 48 3.94 -2.50 9.24
N VAL A 49 3.60 -2.48 7.95
CA VAL A 49 4.24 -1.63 6.94
C VAL A 49 3.97 -0.15 7.23
N GLY A 50 2.71 0.23 7.44
CA GLY A 50 2.32 1.63 7.71
C GLY A 50 2.95 2.19 8.99
N LYS A 51 3.13 1.35 10.02
CA LYS A 51 3.75 1.75 11.31
C LYS A 51 5.20 2.21 11.17
N ARG A 52 5.92 1.83 10.11
CA ARG A 52 7.34 2.18 9.92
C ARG A 52 7.59 3.68 9.82
N HIS A 53 6.57 4.45 9.44
CA HIS A 53 6.72 5.88 9.14
C HIS A 53 5.77 6.77 9.95
N GLY A 54 5.00 6.22 10.91
CA GLY A 54 4.08 6.98 11.77
C GLY A 54 2.82 6.20 12.14
N LYS A 55 1.75 6.94 12.50
CA LYS A 55 0.44 6.35 12.79
C LYS A 55 -0.10 5.67 11.52
N PRO A 56 -0.33 4.34 11.54
CA PRO A 56 -0.70 3.59 10.34
C PRO A 56 -2.14 3.88 9.92
N CYS A 57 -2.39 3.76 8.62
CA CYS A 57 -3.71 3.61 8.04
C CYS A 57 -3.66 2.53 6.95
N VAL A 58 -4.73 1.75 6.81
CA VAL A 58 -4.82 0.67 5.83
C VAL A 58 -5.96 0.94 4.86
N PHE A 59 -5.66 0.76 3.58
CA PHE A 59 -6.64 0.71 2.49
C PHE A 59 -6.80 -0.73 2.02
N LYS A 60 -8.01 -1.08 1.62
CA LYS A 60 -8.40 -2.37 1.03
C LYS A 60 -8.94 -2.12 -0.37
#